data_AF-A0A1D1XU42-F1
#
_entry.id   AF-A0A1D1XU42-F1
#
_cell.length_a   1.000
_cell.length_b   1.000
_cell.length_c   1.000
_cell.angle_alpha   90.00
_cell.angle_beta   90.00
_cell.angle_gamma   90.00
#
_symmetry.space_group_name_H-M   'P 1'
#
loop_
_entity.id
_entity.type
_entity.pdbx_description
1 polymer ?
#
loop_
_entity_poly.entity_id
_entity_poly.type
_entity_poly.pdbx_seq_one_letter_code
_entity_poly.pdbx_strand_id
1 'polypeptide(L)'
;AWEEAEKAKCLARFRREEIKIQAWEDHQKAMTEAEMRKIEVKVERMRAHAHDRLMKKIATARHKVEEKRAVAEVQKNQQAARTAQQMEYISRTGHLPSSFSCCSWCK
;
A
#
# COMPACT_ATOMS: atom_id res chain seq x y z
N ALA A 1 -30.46 -62.71 28.60
CA ALA A 1 -29.17 -62.32 29.22
C ALA A 1 -27.98 -62.54 28.27
N TRP A 2 -27.81 -63.75 27.69
CA TRP A 2 -26.70 -64.02 26.75
C TRP A 2 -26.87 -63.31 25.39
N GLU A 3 -28.09 -63.27 24.87
CA GLU A 3 -28.39 -62.60 23.60
C GLU A 3 -28.12 -61.08 23.66
N GLU A 4 -28.49 -60.43 24.77
CA GLU A 4 -28.19 -59.02 25.00
C GLU A 4 -26.69 -58.74 25.08
N ALA A 5 -25.92 -59.64 25.69
CA ALA A 5 -24.46 -59.51 25.78
C ALA A 5 -23.80 -59.62 24.40
N GLU A 6 -24.25 -60.54 23.54
CA GLU A 6 -23.70 -60.69 22.19
C GLU A 6 -24.07 -59.49 21.30
N LYS A 7 -25.30 -58.97 21.41
CA LYS A 7 -25.72 -57.71 20.76
C LYS A 7 -24.84 -56.54 21.18
N ALA A 8 -24.57 -56.39 22.49
CA ALA A 8 -23.72 -55.33 23.02
C ALA A 8 -22.28 -55.41 22.48
N LYS A 9 -21.73 -56.62 22.37
CA LYS A 9 -20.38 -56.86 21.82
C LYS A 9 -20.28 -56.48 20.33
N CYS A 10 -21.28 -56.84 19.53
CA CYS A 10 -21.35 -56.45 18.12
C CYS A 10 -21.44 -54.92 17.96
N LEU A 11 -22.28 -54.25 18.74
CA LEU A 11 -22.41 -52.79 18.74
C LEU A 11 -21.09 -52.12 19.15
N ALA A 12 -20.40 -52.64 20.16
CA ALA A 12 -19.11 -52.10 20.59
C ALA A 12 -18.04 -52.20 19.49
N ARG A 13 -18.02 -53.29 18.71
CA ARG A 13 -17.12 -53.44 17.56
C ARG A 13 -17.47 -52.44 16.46
N PHE A 14 -18.75 -52.30 16.12
CA PHE A 14 -19.21 -51.37 15.10
C PHE A 14 -18.83 -49.92 15.46
N ARG A 15 -19.12 -49.49 16.70
CA ARG A 15 -18.74 -48.15 17.18
C ARG A 15 -17.24 -47.87 17.10
N ARG A 16 -16.39 -48.87 17.36
CA ARG A 16 -14.93 -48.71 17.22
C ARG A 16 -14.52 -48.48 15.77
N GLU A 17 -15.15 -49.16 14.82
CA GLU A 17 -14.87 -48.94 13.40
C GLU A 17 -15.40 -47.58 12.94
N GLU A 18 -16.58 -47.15 13.40
CA GLU A 18 -17.09 -45.79 13.13
C GLU A 18 -16.13 -44.71 13.63
N ILE A 19 -15.58 -44.85 14.84
CA ILE A 19 -14.60 -43.88 15.38
C ILE A 19 -13.34 -43.83 14.51
N LYS A 20 -12.86 -44.98 14.01
CA LYS A 20 -11.69 -45.01 13.11
C LYS A 20 -11.98 -44.33 11.78
N ILE A 21 -13.16 -44.58 11.21
CA ILE A 21 -13.60 -43.94 9.96
C ILE A 21 -13.67 -42.42 10.17
N GLN A 22 -14.30 -41.97 11.26
CA GLN A 22 -14.41 -40.55 11.57
C GLN A 22 -13.04 -39.89 11.74
N ALA A 23 -12.13 -40.52 12.48
CA ALA A 23 -10.78 -40.00 12.66
C ALA A 23 -10.02 -39.88 11.32
N TRP A 24 -10.21 -40.85 10.42
CA TRP A 24 -9.61 -40.80 9.08
C TRP A 24 -10.21 -39.69 8.22
N GLU A 25 -11.53 -39.52 8.24
CA GLU A 25 -12.20 -38.42 7.54
C GLU A 25 -11.75 -37.05 8.03
N ASP A 26 -11.69 -36.87 9.35
CA ASP A 26 -11.28 -35.62 9.97
C ASP A 26 -9.82 -35.32 9.67
N HIS A 27 -8.97 -36.34 9.59
CA HIS A 27 -7.60 -36.18 9.12
C HIS A 27 -7.54 -35.69 7.67
N GLN A 28 -8.33 -36.26 6.76
CA GLN A 28 -8.38 -35.80 5.36
C GLN A 28 -8.93 -34.37 5.25
N LYS A 29 -9.97 -34.02 6.02
CA LYS A 29 -10.50 -32.66 6.09
C LYS A 29 -9.46 -31.66 6.60
N ALA A 30 -8.70 -32.01 7.64
CA ALA A 30 -7.65 -31.15 8.17
C ALA A 30 -6.52 -30.93 7.14
N MET A 31 -6.17 -31.95 6.36
CA MET A 31 -5.17 -31.84 5.29
C MET A 31 -5.63 -30.87 4.19
N THR A 32 -6.88 -31.00 3.72
CA THR A 32 -7.41 -30.10 2.68
C THR A 32 -7.60 -28.68 3.19
N GLU A 33 -8.04 -28.50 4.44
CA GLU A 33 -8.15 -27.18 5.07
C GLU A 33 -6.77 -26.50 5.20
N ALA A 34 -5.72 -27.26 5.55
CA ALA A 34 -4.35 -26.72 5.61
C ALA A 34 -3.85 -26.25 4.23
N GLU A 35 -4.16 -26.98 3.16
CA GLU A 35 -3.83 -26.58 1.79
C GLU A 35 -4.58 -25.31 1.37
N MET A 36 -5.88 -25.23 1.68
CA MET A 36 -6.69 -24.04 1.44
C MET A 36 -6.09 -22.81 2.14
N ARG A 37 -5.78 -22.92 3.43
CA ARG A 37 -5.14 -21.83 4.20
C ARG A 37 -3.79 -21.41 3.61
N LYS A 38 -2.99 -22.36 3.11
CA LYS A 38 -1.72 -22.07 2.44
C LYS A 38 -1.93 -21.23 1.17
N ILE A 39 -2.98 -21.54 0.40
CA ILE A 39 -3.35 -20.77 -0.79
C ILE A 39 -3.83 -19.37 -0.40
N GLU A 40 -4.69 -19.25 0.61
CA GLU A 40 -5.18 -17.95 1.11
C GLU A 40 -4.02 -17.04 1.53
N VAL A 41 -3.06 -17.56 2.31
CA VAL A 41 -1.86 -16.82 2.71
C VAL A 41 -1.04 -16.37 1.51
N LYS A 42 -0.92 -17.22 0.47
CA LYS A 42 -0.20 -16.85 -0.76
C LYS A 42 -0.93 -15.73 -1.51
N VAL A 43 -2.25 -15.80 -1.62
CA VAL A 43 -3.07 -14.75 -2.25
C VAL A 43 -2.91 -13.43 -1.50
N GLU A 44 -3.02 -13.43 -0.17
CA GLU A 44 -2.86 -12.22 0.63
C GLU A 44 -1.45 -11.62 0.53
N ARG A 45 -0.40 -12.46 0.50
CA ARG A 45 0.97 -12.00 0.25
C ARG A 45 1.13 -11.35 -1.12
N MET A 46 0.57 -11.96 -2.17
CA MET A 46 0.62 -11.41 -3.52
C MET A 46 -0.12 -10.06 -3.60
N ARG A 47 -1.27 -9.97 -2.94
CA ARG A 47 -2.07 -8.74 -2.86
C ARG A 47 -1.31 -7.63 -2.13
N ALA A 48 -0.75 -7.93 -0.96
CA ALA A 48 0.06 -6.97 -0.19
C ALA A 48 1.26 -6.47 -1.01
N HIS A 49 2.01 -7.37 -1.64
CA HIS A 49 3.16 -7.00 -2.46
C HIS A 49 2.79 -6.12 -3.66
N ALA A 50 1.67 -6.42 -4.34
CA ALA A 50 1.17 -5.60 -5.44
C ALA A 50 0.76 -4.19 -4.94
N HIS A 51 0.11 -4.12 -3.78
CA HIS A 51 -0.29 -2.87 -3.15
C HIS A 51 0.93 -2.01 -2.77
N ASP A 52 1.94 -2.61 -2.11
CA ASP A 52 3.18 -1.92 -1.75
C ASP A 52 3.91 -1.34 -2.97
N ARG A 53 3.99 -2.11 -4.06
CA ARG A 53 4.58 -1.63 -5.32
C ARG A 53 3.83 -0.44 -5.89
N LEU A 54 2.50 -0.46 -5.85
CA LEU A 54 1.67 0.65 -6.31
C LEU A 54 1.88 1.89 -5.42
N MET A 55 1.82 1.73 -4.10
CA MET A 55 1.98 2.82 -3.14
C MET A 55 3.36 3.45 -3.24
N LYS A 56 4.42 2.65 -3.45
CA LYS A 56 5.77 3.16 -3.71
C LYS A 56 5.82 4.04 -4.96
N LYS A 57 5.18 3.63 -6.06
CA LYS A 57 5.11 4.44 -7.29
C LYS A 57 4.36 5.76 -7.06
N ILE A 58 3.24 5.70 -6.34
CA ILE A 58 2.46 6.90 -5.96
C ILE A 58 3.33 7.84 -5.12
N ALA A 59 4.04 7.32 -4.11
CA ALA A 59 4.92 8.12 -3.26
C ALA A 59 6.05 8.78 -4.07
N THR A 60 6.72 8.04 -4.96
CA THR A 60 7.76 8.62 -5.84
C THR A 60 7.19 9.70 -6.76
N ALA A 61 5.99 9.50 -7.32
CA ALA A 61 5.35 10.50 -8.16
C ALA A 61 5.01 11.77 -7.37
N ARG A 62 4.45 11.62 -6.16
CA ARG A 62 4.16 12.75 -5.25
C ARG A 62 5.42 13.52 -4.90
N HIS A 63 6.48 12.84 -4.50
CA HIS A 63 7.77 13.47 -4.19
C HIS A 63 8.30 14.30 -5.36
N LYS A 64 8.26 13.76 -6.59
CA LYS A 64 8.69 14.51 -7.80
C LYS A 64 7.83 15.76 -8.05
N VAL A 65 6.53 15.67 -7.79
CA VAL A 65 5.63 16.83 -7.92
C VAL A 65 5.95 17.89 -6.87
N GLU A 66 6.17 17.48 -5.63
CA GLU A 66 6.54 18.37 -4.52
C GLU A 66 7.88 19.05 -4.77
N GLU A 67 8.88 18.31 -5.25
CA GLU A 67 10.20 18.86 -5.63
C GLU A 67 10.07 19.93 -6.72
N LYS A 68 9.29 19.66 -7.78
CA LYS A 68 9.03 20.67 -8.82
C LYS A 68 8.31 21.90 -8.28
N ARG A 69 7.34 21.72 -7.38
CA ARG A 69 6.65 22.84 -6.72
C ARG A 69 7.61 23.66 -5.87
N ALA A 70 8.49 23.00 -5.11
CA ALA A 70 9.50 23.68 -4.31
C ALA A 70 10.47 24.50 -5.17
N VAL A 71 10.95 23.94 -6.29
CA VAL A 71 11.81 24.67 -7.24
C VAL A 71 11.10 25.88 -7.83
N ALA A 72 9.85 25.73 -8.28
CA ALA A 72 9.06 26.83 -8.82
C ALA A 72 8.82 27.94 -7.77
N GLU A 73 8.57 27.55 -6.53
CA GLU A 73 8.38 28.50 -5.41
C GLU A 73 9.67 29.27 -5.11
N VAL A 74 10.83 28.62 -5.11
CA VAL A 74 12.13 29.28 -4.96
C VAL A 74 12.37 30.29 -6.08
N GLN A 75 12.10 29.91 -7.34
CA GLN A 75 12.26 30.82 -8.49
C GLN A 75 11.32 32.03 -8.40
N LYS A 76 10.05 31.81 -8.01
CA LYS A 76 9.08 32.88 -7.78
C LYS A 76 9.57 33.84 -6.70
N ASN A 77 10.05 33.32 -5.58
CA ASN A 77 10.55 34.13 -4.46
C ASN A 77 11.82 34.91 -4.81
N GLN A 78 12.74 34.31 -5.58
CA GLN A 78 13.92 35.01 -6.10
C GLN A 78 13.54 36.15 -7.05
N GLN A 79 12.57 35.92 -7.95
CA GLN A 79 12.09 36.97 -8.85
C GLN A 79 11.42 38.10 -8.07
N ALA A 80 10.56 37.78 -7.10
CA ALA A 80 9.93 38.76 -6.23
C ALA A 80 10.96 39.59 -5.45
N ALA A 81 12.00 38.95 -4.89
CA ALA A 81 13.07 39.64 -4.18
C ALA A 81 13.86 40.60 -5.09
N ARG A 82 14.19 40.18 -6.32
CA ARG A 82 14.85 41.05 -7.31
C ARG A 82 13.99 42.25 -7.67
N THR A 83 12.70 42.05 -7.93
CA THR A 83 11.76 43.14 -8.22
C THR A 83 11.64 44.09 -7.04
N ALA A 84 11.56 43.59 -5.80
CA ALA A 84 11.50 44.41 -4.60
C ALA A 84 12.77 45.26 -4.43
N GLN A 85 13.95 44.68 -4.64
CA GLN A 85 15.23 45.41 -4.61
C GLN A 85 15.29 46.51 -5.68
N GLN A 86 14.79 46.25 -6.88
CA GLN A 86 14.71 47.25 -7.94
C GLN A 86 13.76 48.39 -7.59
N MET A 87 12.57 48.09 -7.05
CA MET A 87 11.62 49.11 -6.60
C MET A 87 12.23 49.97 -5.50
N GLU A 88 12.89 49.36 -4.52
CA GLU A 88 13.57 50.07 -3.43
C GLU A 88 14.70 50.97 -3.96
N TYR A 89 15.49 50.50 -4.93
CA TYR A 89 16.53 51.31 -5.59
C TYR A 89 15.94 52.56 -6.27
N ILE A 90 14.86 52.38 -7.04
CA ILE A 90 14.19 53.48 -7.75
C ILE A 90 13.63 54.48 -6.73
N SER A 91 12.97 54.02 -5.67
CA SER A 91 12.44 54.90 -4.62
C SER A 91 13.52 55.71 -3.91
N ARG A 92 14.73 55.15 -3.75
CA ARG A 92 15.86 55.83 -3.10
C ARG A 92 16.59 56.82 -4.01
N THR A 93 16.78 56.48 -5.29
CA THR A 93 17.65 57.24 -6.21
C THR A 93 16.89 58.06 -7.24
N GLY A 94 15.61 57.78 -7.47
CA GLY A 94 14.81 58.40 -8.55
C GLY A 94 15.21 57.99 -9.96
N HIS A 95 16.21 57.11 -10.11
CA HIS A 95 16.75 56.66 -11.39
C HIS A 95 16.45 55.18 -11.64
N LEU A 96 16.21 54.82 -12.90
CA LEU A 96 16.02 53.42 -13.31
C LEU A 96 17.37 52.67 -13.29
N PRO A 97 17.45 51.43 -12.76
CA PRO A 97 18.65 50.60 -12.86
C PRO A 97 19.06 50.37 -14.32
N SER A 98 20.35 50.36 -14.64
CA SER A 98 20.82 50.15 -16.04
C SER A 98 20.48 48.75 -16.59
N SER A 99 20.26 47.77 -15.71
CA SER A 99 19.83 46.41 -16.06
C SER A 99 18.31 46.27 -16.17
N PHE A 100 17.55 47.36 -16.12
CA PHE A 100 16.10 47.36 -16.31
C PHE A 100 15.80 47.16 -17.80
N SER A 101 15.99 45.93 -18.29
CA SER A 101 15.42 45.52 -19.56
C SER A 101 13.90 45.57 -19.37
N CYS A 102 13.28 46.60 -19.95
CA CYS A 102 11.84 46.69 -20.12
C CYS A 102 11.41 45.53 -21.05
N CYS A 103 11.35 44.32 -20.51
CA CYS A 103 10.93 43.15 -21.25
C CYS A 103 9.43 43.28 -21.54
N SER A 104 9.09 43.28 -22.84
CA SER A 104 8.06 42.41 -23.45
C SER A 104 6.83 42.02 -22.61
N TRP A 105 6.30 42.93 -21.80
CA TRP A 105 4.99 42.83 -21.14
C TRP A 105 3.88 43.51 -21.95
N CYS A 106 4.22 44.01 -23.15
CA CYS A 106 3.30 44.52 -24.15
C CYS A 106 3.34 43.64 -25.40
N LYS A 107 2.86 42.39 -25.31
CA LYS A 107 2.28 41.64 -26.44
C LYS A 107 1.50 40.43 -25.94
#